data_AF-A0A9E1JEI4-F1
#
_entry.id   AF-A0A9E1JEI4-F1
#
_cell.length_a   1.000
_cell.length_b   1.000
_cell.length_c   1.000
_cell.angle_alpha   90.00
_cell.angle_beta   90.00
_cell.angle_gamma   90.00
#
_symmetry.space_group_name_H-M   'P 1'
#
loop_
_entity.id
_entity.type
_entity.pdbx_description
1 polymer ?
#
loop_
_entity_poly.entity_id
_entity_poly.type
_entity_poly.pdbx_seq_one_letter_code
_entity_poly.pdbx_strand_id
1 'polypeptide(L)'
;MGFIAGVFVVSIISYLILKMSVTLNLRYYFLGTSAMLFILSISFMGYGITELQEVGIFDTTLISIPKITILGIYPTMETLIPQLILLGLLSLSVYKAFFKRDAV
;
A
#
# COMPACT_ATOMS: atom_id res chain seq x y z
N MET A 1 19.03 -35.77 -3.87
CA MET A 1 17.84 -35.96 -2.99
C MET A 1 17.08 -34.67 -2.72
N GLY A 2 17.72 -33.56 -2.33
CA GLY A 2 17.02 -32.28 -2.07
C GLY A 2 16.25 -31.69 -3.25
N PHE A 3 16.75 -31.83 -4.49
CA PHE A 3 16.05 -31.34 -5.69
C PHE A 3 14.70 -32.03 -5.89
N ILE A 4 14.65 -33.36 -5.76
CA ILE A 4 13.43 -34.15 -5.93
C ILE A 4 12.41 -33.82 -4.84
N ALA A 5 12.87 -33.66 -3.59
CA ALA A 5 12.01 -33.23 -2.48
C ALA A 5 11.43 -31.83 -2.71
N GLY A 6 12.25 -30.89 -3.21
CA GLY A 6 11.81 -29.54 -3.56
C GLY A 6 10.74 -29.54 -4.67
N VAL A 7 10.96 -30.30 -5.75
CA VAL A 7 9.98 -30.47 -6.83
C VAL A 7 8.66 -31.02 -6.29
N PHE A 8 8.72 -32.03 -5.41
CA PHE A 8 7.52 -32.65 -4.85
C PHE A 8 6.71 -31.67 -3.99
N VAL A 9 7.39 -30.92 -3.11
CA VAL A 9 6.76 -29.92 -2.24
C VAL A 9 6.14 -28.79 -3.06
N VAL A 10 6.88 -28.25 -4.03
CA VAL A 10 6.39 -27.18 -4.90
C VAL A 10 5.19 -27.65 -5.72
N SER A 11 5.23 -28.85 -6.31
CA SER A 11 4.10 -29.41 -7.05
C SER A 11 2.83 -29.53 -6.20
N ILE A 12 2.96 -30.01 -4.95
CA ILE A 12 1.84 -30.12 -4.02
C ILE A 12 1.26 -28.74 -3.70
N ILE A 13 2.12 -27.78 -3.34
CA ILE A 13 1.69 -26.41 -3.00
C ILE A 13 1.02 -25.74 -4.20
N SER A 14 1.62 -25.81 -5.38
CA SER A 14 1.06 -25.25 -6.61
C SER A 14 -0.30 -25.88 -6.94
N TYR A 15 -0.46 -27.19 -6.77
CA TYR A 15 -1.75 -27.84 -6.97
C TYR A 15 -2.82 -27.36 -5.96
N LEU A 16 -2.46 -27.22 -4.68
CA LEU A 16 -3.37 -26.67 -3.67
C LEU A 16 -3.78 -25.24 -4.01
N ILE A 17 -2.85 -24.37 -4.39
CA ILE A 17 -3.13 -22.98 -4.78
C ILE A 17 -4.08 -22.96 -5.98
N LEU A 18 -3.81 -23.74 -7.02
CA LEU A 18 -4.64 -23.80 -8.23
C LEU A 18 -6.05 -24.35 -7.94
N LYS A 19 -6.16 -25.36 -7.07
CA LYS A 19 -7.46 -25.92 -6.64
C LYS A 19 -8.25 -24.94 -5.78
N MET A 20 -7.58 -24.20 -4.91
CA MET A 20 -8.21 -23.19 -4.04
C MET A 20 -8.52 -21.89 -4.81
N SER A 21 -7.87 -21.68 -5.96
CA SER A 21 -8.08 -20.58 -6.91
C SER A 21 -9.32 -20.74 -7.79
N VAL A 22 -10.18 -21.75 -7.57
CA VAL A 22 -11.30 -22.11 -8.48
C VAL A 22 -12.44 -21.08 -8.51
N THR A 23 -12.48 -20.09 -7.63
CA THR A 23 -13.24 -18.84 -7.86
C THR A 23 -12.50 -17.66 -7.23
N LEU A 24 -11.24 -17.45 -7.62
CA LEU A 24 -10.50 -16.27 -7.21
C LEU A 24 -11.21 -15.04 -7.81
N ASN A 25 -12.10 -14.43 -7.03
CA ASN A 25 -12.71 -13.16 -7.39
C ASN A 25 -11.58 -12.13 -7.37
N LEU A 26 -10.97 -11.91 -8.54
CA LEU A 26 -9.80 -11.06 -8.80
C LEU A 26 -9.93 -9.69 -8.13
N ARG A 27 -11.17 -9.23 -7.92
CA ARG A 27 -11.49 -8.01 -7.20
C ARG A 27 -11.00 -8.00 -5.75
N TYR A 28 -11.21 -9.08 -4.98
CA TYR A 28 -10.81 -9.12 -3.56
C TYR A 28 -9.30 -9.28 -3.41
N TYR A 29 -8.68 -10.08 -4.28
CA TYR A 29 -7.22 -10.23 -4.30
C TYR A 29 -6.54 -8.91 -4.62
N PHE A 30 -6.99 -8.23 -5.68
CA PHE A 30 -6.43 -6.94 -6.08
C PHE A 30 -6.70 -5.85 -5.03
N LEU A 31 -7.83 -5.89 -4.33
CA LEU A 31 -8.13 -4.96 -3.24
C LEU A 31 -7.18 -5.16 -2.06
N GLY A 32 -6.92 -6.42 -1.66
CA GLY A 32 -5.98 -6.74 -0.58
C GLY A 32 -4.56 -6.30 -0.91
N THR A 33 -4.07 -6.63 -2.11
CA THR A 33 -2.72 -6.23 -2.53
C THR A 33 -2.60 -4.72 -2.70
N SER A 34 -3.59 -4.06 -3.29
CA SER A 34 -3.57 -2.60 -3.48
C SER A 34 -3.66 -1.85 -2.15
N ALA A 35 -4.43 -2.35 -1.18
CA ALA A 35 -4.50 -1.76 0.16
C ALA A 35 -3.14 -1.84 0.87
N MET A 36 -2.46 -3.00 0.81
CA MET A 36 -1.11 -3.14 1.35
C MET A 36 -0.12 -2.20 0.66
N LEU A 37 -0.14 -2.13 -0.67
CA LEU A 37 0.72 -1.22 -1.44
C LEU A 37 0.45 0.25 -1.12
N PHE A 38 -0.80 0.62 -0.88
CA PHE A 38 -1.17 1.97 -0.51
C PHE A 38 -0.65 2.37 0.87
N ILE A 39 -0.80 1.49 1.86
CA ILE A 39 -0.24 1.70 3.21
C ILE A 39 1.27 1.90 3.15
N LEU A 40 1.95 1.08 2.34
CA LEU A 40 3.40 1.17 2.14
C LEU A 40 3.80 2.49 1.47
N SER A 41 3.05 2.94 0.47
CA SER A 41 3.27 4.23 -0.21
C SER A 41 3.17 5.42 0.75
N ILE A 42 2.13 5.45 1.59
CA ILE A 42 1.95 6.48 2.63
C ILE A 42 3.17 6.50 3.57
N SER A 43 3.61 5.32 3.99
CA SER A 43 4.75 5.17 4.90
C SER A 43 6.05 5.67 4.25
N PHE A 44 6.36 5.24 3.02
CA PHE A 44 7.56 5.68 2.31
C PHE A 44 7.60 7.18 2.03
N MET A 45 6.45 7.78 1.72
CA MET A 45 6.39 9.22 1.53
C MET A 45 6.66 9.98 2.82
N GLY A 46 6.13 9.51 3.95
CA GLY A 46 6.43 10.06 5.27
C GLY A 46 7.91 10.01 5.61
N TYR A 47 8.52 8.82 5.49
CA TYR A 47 9.96 8.65 5.71
C TYR A 47 10.81 9.49 4.76
N GLY A 48 10.47 9.52 3.46
CA GLY A 48 11.23 10.26 2.46
C GLY A 48 11.25 11.78 2.72
N ILE A 49 10.12 12.36 3.13
CA ILE A 49 10.05 13.80 3.44
C ILE A 49 10.81 14.12 4.73
N THR A 50 10.73 13.27 5.76
CA THR A 50 11.47 13.46 7.02
C THR A 50 12.98 13.42 6.80
N GLU A 51 13.49 12.49 5.99
CA GLU A 51 14.91 12.43 5.63
C GLU A 51 15.37 13.71 4.91
N LEU A 52 14.54 14.28 4.02
CA LEU A 52 14.85 15.55 3.34
C LEU A 52 14.84 16.76 4.30
N GLN A 53 14.00 16.72 5.35
CA GLN A 53 13.99 17.73 6.42
C GLN A 53 15.23 17.61 7.31
N GLU A 54 15.69 16.39 7.63
CA GLU A 54 16.91 16.15 8.41
C GLU A 54 18.19 16.59 7.67
N VAL A 55 18.19 16.49 6.33
CA VAL A 55 19.29 16.97 5.48
C VAL A 55 19.25 18.51 5.29
N GLY A 56 18.24 19.19 5.83
CA GLY A 56 18.15 20.66 5.86
C GLY A 56 17.66 21.29 4.55
N ILE A 57 16.98 20.54 3.69
CA ILE A 57 16.43 21.04 2.42
C ILE A 57 15.07 21.75 2.63
N PHE A 58 14.35 21.44 3.71
CA PHE A 58 13.01 22.00 4.01
C PHE A 58 12.89 22.50 5.46
N ASP A 59 12.25 23.67 5.64
CA ASP A 59 12.02 24.31 6.95
C ASP A 59 10.92 23.59 7.74
N THR A 60 11.26 23.05 8.91
CA THR A 60 10.33 22.27 9.72
C THR A 60 9.30 23.15 10.43
N THR A 61 8.04 23.10 9.97
CA THR A 61 6.90 23.68 10.71
C THR A 61 6.21 22.59 11.54
N LEU A 62 6.63 22.47 12.81
CA LEU A 62 6.09 21.51 13.78
C LEU A 62 4.64 21.86 14.17
N ILE A 63 3.76 20.87 14.07
CA ILE A 63 2.36 20.96 14.50
C ILE A 63 2.09 19.93 15.59
N SER A 64 1.20 20.24 16.54
CA SER A 64 0.91 19.37 17.69
C SER A 64 -0.01 18.19 17.34
N ILE A 65 0.49 17.25 16.52
CA ILE A 65 -0.21 16.01 16.12
C ILE A 65 0.61 14.81 16.61
N PRO A 66 -0.02 13.71 17.08
CA PRO A 66 0.71 12.52 17.51
C PRO A 66 1.54 11.91 16.38
N LYS A 67 2.83 11.66 16.65
CA LYS A 67 3.78 10.98 15.76
C LYS A 67 3.43 9.49 15.68
N ILE A 68 3.14 8.98 14.49
CA ILE A 68 2.92 7.55 14.24
C ILE A 68 3.97 7.09 13.23
N THR A 69 5.11 6.63 13.73
CA THR A 69 6.24 6.15 12.93
C THR A 69 5.89 4.97 12.04
N ILE A 70 5.03 4.05 12.50
CA ILE A 70 4.64 2.86 11.73
C ILE A 70 3.95 3.20 10.40
N LEU A 71 3.29 4.37 10.34
CA LEU A 71 2.55 4.85 9.17
C LEU A 71 3.30 5.99 8.45
N GLY A 72 4.50 6.36 8.93
CA GLY A 72 5.21 7.55 8.45
C GLY A 72 4.45 8.86 8.68
N ILE A 73 3.54 8.93 9.67
CA ILE A 73 2.85 10.18 10.01
C ILE A 73 3.74 10.94 10.98
N TYR A 74 4.38 11.97 10.44
CA TYR A 74 5.19 12.92 11.20
C TYR A 74 4.43 14.23 11.43
N PRO A 75 4.68 14.90 12.55
CA PRO A 75 3.98 16.14 12.96
C PRO A 75 4.46 17.37 12.17
N THR A 76 4.50 17.30 10.84
CA THR A 76 4.92 18.39 9.95
C THR A 76 3.88 18.68 8.88
N MET A 77 3.58 19.95 8.60
CA MET A 77 2.58 20.34 7.57
C MET A 77 2.93 19.78 6.19
N GLU A 78 4.23 19.66 5.92
CA GLU A 78 4.78 19.24 4.63
C GLU A 78 4.63 17.74 4.38
N THR A 79 4.58 16.90 5.43
CA THR A 79 4.25 15.47 5.29
C THR A 79 2.74 15.25 5.17
N LEU A 80 1.93 16.13 5.78
CA LEU A 80 0.49 16.00 5.82
C LEU A 80 -0.18 16.35 4.48
N ILE A 81 0.29 17.40 3.79
CA ILE A 81 -0.31 17.87 2.53
C ILE A 81 -0.24 16.79 1.43
N PRO A 82 0.91 16.16 1.15
CA PRO A 82 1.01 15.09 0.16
C PRO A 82 0.18 13.86 0.55
N GLN A 83 0.14 13.50 1.84
CA GLN A 83 -0.68 12.36 2.33
C GLN A 83 -2.18 12.63 2.11
N LEU A 84 -2.64 13.85 2.35
CA LEU A 84 -4.04 14.25 2.08
C LEU A 84 -4.37 14.26 0.58
N ILE A 85 -3.42 14.69 -0.27
CA ILE A 85 -3.59 14.64 -1.73
C ILE A 85 -3.69 13.18 -2.21
N LEU A 86 -2.82 12.29 -1.74
CA LEU A 86 -2.88 10.86 -2.07
C LEU A 86 -4.19 10.21 -1.59
N LEU A 87 -4.64 10.51 -0.38
CA LEU A 87 -5.92 10.05 0.14
C LEU A 87 -7.10 10.54 -0.71
N GLY A 88 -7.09 11.82 -1.12
CA GLY A 88 -8.09 12.39 -2.01
C GLY A 88 -8.10 11.72 -3.39
N LEU A 89 -6.93 11.52 -4.00
CA LEU A 89 -6.78 10.84 -5.29
C LEU A 89 -7.26 9.39 -5.22
N LEU A 90 -6.91 8.66 -4.16
CA LEU A 90 -7.35 7.28 -4.01
C LEU A 90 -8.87 7.19 -3.80
N SER A 91 -9.44 8.08 -2.98
CA SER A 91 -10.89 8.18 -2.80
C SER A 91 -11.62 8.44 -4.12
N LEU A 92 -11.13 9.38 -4.94
CA LEU A 92 -11.67 9.65 -6.28
C LEU A 92 -11.53 8.45 -7.23
N SER A 93 -10.38 7.78 -7.21
CA SER A 93 -10.13 6.62 -8.07
C SER A 93 -11.04 5.44 -7.69
N VAL A 94 -11.25 5.19 -6.40
CA VAL A 94 -12.18 4.18 -5.90
C VAL A 94 -13.62 4.56 -6.23
N TYR A 95 -14.03 5.81 -6.02
CA TYR A 95 -15.37 6.28 -6.36
C TYR A 95 -15.67 6.09 -7.86
N LYS A 96 -14.75 6.50 -8.74
CA LYS A 96 -14.89 6.29 -10.19
C LYS A 96 -14.86 4.80 -10.57
N ALA A 97 -14.01 3.99 -9.96
CA ALA A 97 -13.90 2.57 -10.26
C ALA A 97 -15.16 1.77 -9.85
N PHE A 98 -15.81 2.17 -8.75
CA PHE A 98 -17.08 1.58 -8.32
C PHE A 98 -18.27 2.10 -9.12
N PHE A 99 -18.34 3.40 -9.42
CA PHE A 99 -19.50 3.99 -10.10
C PHE A 99 -19.51 3.75 -11.63
N LYS A 100 -18.35 3.52 -12.27
CA LYS A 100 -18.28 3.24 -13.72
C LYS A 100 -18.43 1.76 -14.09
N ARG A 101 -18.75 0.88 -13.12
CA ARG A 101 -18.96 -0.56 -13.38
C ARG A 101 -20.41 -0.95 -13.71
N ASP A 102 -21.36 -0.02 -13.57
CA ASP A 102 -22.79 -0.28 -13.80
C ASP A 102 -23.30 0.28 -15.15
N ALA A 103 -22.40 0.76 -16.03
CA ALA A 103 -22.76 1.42 -17.28
C ALA A 103 -22.02 0.88 -18.53
N VAL A 104 -21.58 -0.39 -18.50
CA VAL A 104 -21.14 -1.14 -19.70
C VAL A 104 -21.78 -2.51 -19.71
#